data_AF-A0A4U1IYJ0-F1
#
_entry.id   AF-A0A4U1IYJ0-F1
#
_cell.length_a   1.000
_cell.length_b   1.000
_cell.length_c   1.000
_cell.angle_alpha   90.00
_cell.angle_beta   90.00
_cell.angle_gamma   90.00
#
_symmetry.space_group_name_H-M   'P 1'
#
loop_
_entity.id
_entity.type
_entity.pdbx_description
1 polymer ?
#
loop_
_entity_poly.entity_id
_entity_poly.type
_entity_poly.pdbx_seq_one_letter_code
_entity_poly.pdbx_strand_id
1 'polypeptide(L)'
;MRKYRSNVSSAVRLAYGIELAAGLSQFPETTAAANEIRAINDALGAQEDKRHALHVPVIETRAALRFAKLSAERVIRTSLRAAEIADGGRRGRICACLFPKGLRPVVLPMGKRQVKPLKELVERLHNAHVAGIDAYRAVWAPKLDAALATLEATVDAHGTALAAHDEAFQVELALRDAHHDVVDKVIGIVRAAFPRDRDLQDVLFPIVEVSRRRENASTDESEPEPTRVAPVPR
;
A
#
# COMPACT_ATOMS: atom_id res chain seq x y z
N MET A 1 -28.02 21.47 10.59
CA MET A 1 -27.33 20.88 9.42
C MET A 1 -26.02 20.24 9.83
N ARG A 2 -25.95 18.92 9.67
CA ARG A 2 -24.87 18.07 10.19
C ARG A 2 -23.57 18.30 9.41
N LYS A 3 -22.42 18.30 10.11
CA LYS A 3 -21.10 18.52 9.48
C LYS A 3 -20.63 17.25 8.77
N TYR A 4 -20.59 17.29 7.44
CA TYR A 4 -19.83 16.33 6.65
C TYR A 4 -18.33 16.58 6.85
N ARG A 5 -17.52 15.53 7.03
CA ARG A 5 -16.08 15.67 7.30
C ARG A 5 -15.28 15.21 6.09
N SER A 6 -14.30 16.01 5.69
CA SER A 6 -13.38 15.70 4.59
C SER A 6 -12.48 14.48 4.86
N ASN A 7 -12.17 14.19 6.12
CA ASN A 7 -11.15 13.18 6.48
C ASN A 7 -11.73 11.76 6.71
N VAL A 8 -12.89 11.47 6.14
CA VAL A 8 -13.62 10.21 6.34
C VAL A 8 -13.22 9.17 5.29
N SER A 9 -13.15 7.88 5.67
CA SER A 9 -12.82 6.78 4.77
C SER A 9 -13.87 6.56 3.68
N SER A 10 -13.48 5.92 2.56
CA SER A 10 -14.40 5.61 1.45
C SER A 10 -15.62 4.82 1.90
N ALA A 11 -15.45 3.73 2.65
CA ALA A 11 -16.56 2.95 3.19
C ALA A 11 -17.63 3.79 3.94
N VAL A 12 -17.21 4.77 4.77
CA VAL A 12 -18.16 5.62 5.49
C VAL A 12 -18.80 6.65 4.56
N ARG A 13 -18.06 7.17 3.57
CA ARG A 13 -18.61 8.04 2.52
C ARG A 13 -19.64 7.31 1.66
N LEU A 14 -19.38 6.04 1.33
CA LEU A 14 -20.29 5.17 0.59
C LEU A 14 -21.61 4.98 1.31
N ALA A 15 -21.57 4.62 2.59
CA ALA A 15 -22.76 4.48 3.42
C ALA A 15 -23.54 5.81 3.50
N TYR A 16 -22.82 6.92 3.72
CA TYR A 16 -23.42 8.26 3.75
C TYR A 16 -24.10 8.63 2.43
N GLY A 17 -23.43 8.39 1.29
CA GLY A 17 -23.97 8.67 -0.05
C GLY A 17 -25.22 7.85 -0.36
N ILE A 18 -25.25 6.57 0.03
CA ILE A 18 -26.43 5.70 -0.13
C ILE A 18 -27.63 6.26 0.65
N GLU A 19 -27.44 6.55 1.94
CA GLU A 19 -28.51 7.08 2.79
C GLU A 19 -28.99 8.45 2.31
N LEU A 20 -28.06 9.35 1.96
CA LEU A 20 -28.39 10.68 1.45
C LEU A 20 -29.18 10.59 0.14
N ALA A 21 -28.73 9.77 -0.82
CA ALA A 21 -29.46 9.57 -2.08
C ALA A 21 -30.87 9.00 -1.83
N ALA A 22 -31.02 8.05 -0.91
CA ALA A 22 -32.31 7.47 -0.56
C ALA A 22 -33.26 8.51 0.04
N GLY A 23 -32.75 9.38 0.93
CA GLY A 23 -33.50 10.49 1.51
C GLY A 23 -33.93 11.53 0.47
N LEU A 24 -33.03 11.97 -0.38
CA LEU A 24 -33.32 12.92 -1.47
C LEU A 24 -34.30 12.38 -2.50
N SER A 25 -34.38 11.05 -2.66
CA SER A 25 -35.31 10.42 -3.59
C SER A 25 -36.76 10.42 -3.10
N GLN A 26 -37.01 10.77 -1.84
CA GLN A 26 -38.36 10.91 -1.30
C GLN A 26 -39.08 12.17 -1.82
N PHE A 27 -38.34 13.11 -2.41
CA PHE A 27 -38.87 14.40 -2.86
C PHE A 27 -38.56 14.63 -4.34
N PRO A 28 -39.58 14.93 -5.18
CA PRO A 28 -39.38 15.20 -6.60
C PRO A 28 -38.35 16.30 -6.87
N GLU A 29 -38.34 17.36 -6.06
CA GLU A 29 -37.50 18.55 -6.19
C GLU A 29 -36.00 18.24 -6.06
N THR A 30 -35.66 17.17 -5.33
CA THR A 30 -34.27 16.76 -5.09
C THR A 30 -33.84 15.52 -5.88
N THR A 31 -34.69 15.02 -6.79
CA THR A 31 -34.39 13.81 -7.58
C THR A 31 -33.11 13.94 -8.40
N ALA A 32 -32.86 15.10 -9.01
CA ALA A 32 -31.64 15.35 -9.77
C ALA A 32 -30.38 15.28 -8.88
N ALA A 33 -30.46 15.85 -7.67
CA ALA A 33 -29.39 15.78 -6.68
C ALA A 33 -29.17 14.35 -6.17
N ALA A 34 -30.23 13.57 -5.98
CA ALA A 34 -30.14 12.17 -5.61
C ALA A 34 -29.37 11.37 -6.67
N ASN A 35 -29.66 11.59 -7.96
CA ASN A 35 -28.97 10.91 -9.06
C ASN A 35 -27.48 11.30 -9.13
N GLU A 36 -27.14 12.57 -8.89
CA GLU A 36 -25.75 13.03 -8.85
C GLU A 36 -24.96 12.38 -7.72
N ILE A 37 -25.55 12.29 -6.52
CA ILE A 37 -24.95 11.58 -5.37
C ILE A 37 -24.76 10.10 -5.69
N ARG A 38 -25.77 9.42 -6.26
CA ARG A 38 -25.61 8.00 -6.64
C ARG A 38 -24.46 7.81 -7.62
N ALA A 39 -24.38 8.64 -8.66
CA ALA A 39 -23.34 8.53 -9.67
C ALA A 39 -21.93 8.67 -9.09
N ILE A 40 -21.69 9.66 -8.21
CA ILE A 40 -20.36 9.81 -7.57
C ILE A 40 -20.08 8.69 -6.56
N ASN A 41 -21.12 8.19 -5.88
CA ASN A 41 -20.98 7.10 -4.92
C ASN A 41 -20.66 5.76 -5.60
N ASP A 42 -21.31 5.47 -6.73
CA ASP A 42 -21.05 4.30 -7.55
C ASP A 42 -19.61 4.35 -8.11
N ALA A 43 -19.16 5.52 -8.57
CA ALA A 43 -17.79 5.71 -9.02
C ALA A 43 -16.76 5.50 -7.90
N LEU A 44 -17.03 6.05 -6.70
CA LEU A 44 -16.17 5.85 -5.53
C LEU A 44 -16.12 4.38 -5.11
N GLY A 45 -17.26 3.69 -5.13
CA GLY A 45 -17.37 2.28 -4.75
C GLY A 45 -16.62 1.37 -5.72
N ALA A 46 -16.83 1.56 -7.03
CA ALA A 46 -16.11 0.84 -8.06
C ALA A 46 -14.58 1.04 -7.95
N GLN A 47 -14.14 2.24 -7.58
CA GLN A 47 -12.72 2.53 -7.41
C GLN A 47 -12.14 1.92 -6.12
N GLU A 48 -12.88 1.92 -5.01
CA GLU A 48 -12.47 1.23 -3.78
C GLU A 48 -12.32 -0.28 -4.02
N ASP A 49 -13.27 -0.89 -4.71
CA ASP A 49 -13.23 -2.31 -5.10
C ASP A 49 -12.03 -2.60 -6.00
N LYS A 50 -11.75 -1.73 -6.98
CA LYS A 50 -10.56 -1.83 -7.83
C LYS A 50 -9.28 -1.81 -7.01
N ARG A 51 -9.15 -0.89 -6.03
CA ARG A 51 -7.97 -0.84 -5.16
C ARG A 51 -7.85 -2.10 -4.31
N HIS A 52 -8.94 -2.59 -3.74
CA HIS A 52 -8.94 -3.84 -2.96
C HIS A 52 -8.53 -5.05 -3.80
N ALA A 53 -9.01 -5.14 -5.05
CA ALA A 53 -8.59 -6.19 -5.98
C ALA A 53 -7.08 -6.13 -6.28
N LEU A 54 -6.52 -4.92 -6.44
CA LEU A 54 -5.08 -4.71 -6.71
C LEU A 54 -4.18 -4.97 -5.49
N HIS A 55 -4.72 -4.97 -4.29
CA HIS A 55 -3.95 -5.28 -3.08
C HIS A 55 -3.47 -6.75 -3.05
N VAL A 56 -4.26 -7.68 -3.59
CA VAL A 56 -3.89 -9.11 -3.65
C VAL A 56 -2.60 -9.33 -4.48
N PRO A 57 -2.50 -8.84 -5.74
CA PRO A 57 -1.25 -8.87 -6.51
C PRO A 57 -0.05 -8.25 -5.81
N VAL A 58 -0.23 -7.16 -5.06
CA VAL A 58 0.86 -6.53 -4.29
C VAL A 58 1.41 -7.49 -3.23
N ILE A 59 0.53 -8.21 -2.52
CA ILE A 59 0.95 -9.22 -1.54
C ILE A 59 1.68 -10.38 -2.20
N GLU A 60 1.11 -10.93 -3.27
CA GLU A 60 1.65 -12.08 -3.99
C GLU A 60 3.03 -11.78 -4.58
N THR A 61 3.17 -10.65 -5.28
CA THR A 61 4.45 -10.21 -5.85
C THR A 61 5.49 -9.91 -4.76
N ARG A 62 5.08 -9.37 -3.61
CA ARG A 62 5.96 -9.18 -2.44
C ARG A 62 6.47 -10.51 -1.90
N ALA A 63 5.61 -11.53 -1.84
CA ALA A 63 6.00 -12.87 -1.42
C ALA A 63 6.96 -13.51 -2.45
N ALA A 64 6.63 -13.44 -3.74
CA ALA A 64 7.50 -13.93 -4.82
C ALA A 64 8.89 -13.27 -4.77
N LEU A 65 8.95 -11.95 -4.60
CA LEU A 65 10.20 -11.21 -4.46
C LEU A 65 11.03 -11.68 -3.25
N ARG A 66 10.40 -12.00 -2.11
CA ARG A 66 11.11 -12.57 -0.94
C ARG A 66 11.73 -13.93 -1.27
N PHE A 67 11.00 -14.81 -1.96
CA PHE A 67 11.52 -16.13 -2.33
C PHE A 67 12.60 -16.05 -3.41
N ALA A 68 12.47 -15.14 -4.37
CA ALA A 68 13.50 -14.87 -5.37
C ALA A 68 14.82 -14.41 -4.72
N LYS A 69 14.76 -13.51 -3.73
CA LYS A 69 15.94 -13.10 -2.95
C LYS A 69 16.61 -14.29 -2.26
N LEU A 70 15.82 -15.11 -1.56
CA LEU A 70 16.33 -16.28 -0.84
C LEU A 70 16.97 -17.28 -1.81
N SER A 71 16.34 -17.50 -2.96
CA SER A 71 16.86 -18.39 -4.01
C SER A 71 18.18 -17.85 -4.57
N ALA A 72 18.21 -16.58 -4.99
CA ALA A 72 19.41 -15.93 -5.50
C ALA A 72 20.56 -15.98 -4.48
N GLU A 73 20.29 -15.67 -3.21
CA GLU A 73 21.28 -15.76 -2.14
C GLU A 73 21.84 -17.18 -1.96
N ARG A 74 21.00 -18.21 -2.02
CA ARG A 74 21.43 -19.61 -1.96
C ARG A 74 22.35 -19.96 -3.14
N VAL A 75 22.00 -19.51 -4.35
CA VAL A 75 22.82 -19.73 -5.56
C VAL A 75 24.18 -19.01 -5.42
N ILE A 76 24.20 -17.75 -4.99
CA ILE A 76 25.46 -17.00 -4.80
C ILE A 76 26.34 -17.67 -3.71
N ARG A 77 25.75 -18.09 -2.59
CA ARG A 77 26.50 -18.76 -1.51
C ARG A 77 27.08 -20.10 -1.95
N THR A 78 26.31 -20.87 -2.72
CA THR A 78 26.76 -22.18 -3.23
C THR A 78 27.78 -22.02 -4.35
N SER A 79 27.65 -21.00 -5.19
CA SER A 79 28.64 -20.71 -6.23
C SER A 79 29.98 -20.27 -5.63
N LEU A 80 29.98 -19.49 -4.54
CA LEU A 80 31.21 -19.17 -3.80
C LEU A 80 31.88 -20.45 -3.25
N ARG A 81 31.13 -21.33 -2.59
CA ARG A 81 31.69 -22.59 -2.08
C ARG A 81 32.27 -23.46 -3.18
N ALA A 82 31.60 -23.52 -4.34
CA ALA A 82 32.11 -24.26 -5.48
C ALA A 82 33.38 -23.62 -6.07
N ALA A 83 33.50 -22.29 -6.01
CA ALA A 83 34.72 -21.60 -6.41
C ALA A 83 35.88 -21.96 -5.46
N GLU A 84 35.62 -22.00 -4.14
CA GLU A 84 36.62 -22.41 -3.15
C GLU A 84 37.08 -23.86 -3.36
N ILE A 85 36.17 -24.76 -3.73
CA ILE A 85 36.49 -26.16 -4.05
C ILE A 85 37.34 -26.25 -5.33
N ALA A 86 36.95 -25.53 -6.39
CA ALA A 86 37.70 -25.51 -7.65
C ALA A 86 39.12 -24.93 -7.48
N ASP A 87 39.27 -23.99 -6.55
CA ASP A 87 40.54 -23.38 -6.17
C ASP A 87 41.40 -24.24 -5.21
N GLY A 88 40.86 -25.34 -4.67
CA GLY A 88 41.54 -26.16 -3.66
C GLY A 88 41.62 -25.50 -2.27
N GLY A 89 40.85 -24.43 -2.01
CA GLY A 89 40.85 -23.72 -0.75
C GLY A 89 40.24 -22.33 -0.81
N ARG A 90 40.23 -21.66 0.35
CA ARG A 90 39.77 -20.27 0.45
C ARG A 90 40.78 -19.35 -0.25
N ARG A 91 40.27 -18.36 -1.01
CA ARG A 91 41.06 -17.31 -1.68
C ARG A 91 41.94 -17.77 -2.85
N GLY A 92 41.57 -18.84 -3.57
CA GLY A 92 42.24 -19.12 -4.83
C GLY A 92 41.86 -18.13 -5.94
N ARG A 93 42.35 -18.41 -7.14
CA ARG A 93 42.32 -17.47 -8.27
C ARG A 93 40.89 -17.23 -8.74
N ILE A 94 40.05 -18.25 -8.77
CA ILE A 94 38.64 -18.13 -9.18
C ILE A 94 37.88 -17.31 -8.13
N CYS A 95 38.05 -17.60 -6.84
CA CYS A 95 37.46 -16.87 -5.73
C CYS A 95 37.87 -15.40 -5.72
N ALA A 96 39.16 -15.09 -5.91
CA ALA A 96 39.65 -13.71 -5.92
C ALA A 96 39.10 -12.93 -7.12
N CYS A 97 38.92 -13.59 -8.27
CA CYS A 97 38.34 -12.98 -9.47
C CYS A 97 36.84 -12.70 -9.31
N LEU A 98 36.06 -13.68 -8.87
CA LEU A 98 34.59 -13.58 -8.78
C LEU A 98 34.10 -12.91 -7.50
N PHE A 99 34.83 -13.03 -6.40
CA PHE A 99 34.46 -12.52 -5.07
C PHE A 99 35.62 -11.75 -4.40
N PRO A 100 36.15 -10.68 -5.02
CA PRO A 100 37.33 -9.95 -4.55
C PRO A 100 37.12 -9.33 -3.16
N LYS A 101 35.88 -8.99 -2.83
CA LYS A 101 35.46 -8.44 -1.53
C LYS A 101 34.62 -9.44 -0.72
N GLY A 102 34.71 -10.72 -1.08
CA GLY A 102 33.87 -11.79 -0.55
C GLY A 102 32.40 -11.66 -0.96
N LEU A 103 31.53 -12.29 -0.16
CA LEU A 103 30.10 -12.44 -0.45
C LEU A 103 29.26 -11.19 -0.14
N ARG A 104 29.65 -10.43 0.90
CA ARG A 104 28.82 -9.37 1.50
C ARG A 104 28.33 -8.33 0.48
N PRO A 105 29.14 -7.82 -0.46
CA PRO A 105 28.68 -6.79 -1.40
C PRO A 105 27.58 -7.26 -2.34
N VAL A 106 27.47 -8.56 -2.59
CA VAL A 106 26.46 -9.13 -3.49
C VAL A 106 25.19 -9.52 -2.73
N VAL A 107 25.34 -10.05 -1.51
CA VAL A 107 24.21 -10.59 -0.74
C VAL A 107 23.57 -9.58 0.20
N LEU A 108 24.30 -8.59 0.72
CA LEU A 108 23.77 -7.63 1.70
C LEU A 108 22.73 -6.66 1.10
N PRO A 109 22.89 -6.15 -0.14
CA PRO A 109 21.84 -5.37 -0.79
C PRO A 109 20.57 -6.20 -1.00
N MET A 110 19.39 -5.59 -0.77
CA MET A 110 18.10 -6.28 -0.80
C MET A 110 17.17 -5.73 -1.89
N GLY A 111 16.38 -6.61 -2.52
CA GLY A 111 15.36 -6.21 -3.50
C GLY A 111 15.99 -5.63 -4.76
N LYS A 112 15.43 -4.51 -5.25
CA LYS A 112 15.95 -3.81 -6.41
C LYS A 112 17.44 -3.45 -6.30
N ARG A 113 17.94 -3.20 -5.08
CA ARG A 113 19.36 -2.90 -4.83
C ARG A 113 20.28 -4.11 -5.02
N GLN A 114 19.75 -5.34 -4.99
CA GLN A 114 20.51 -6.58 -5.16
C GLN A 114 20.78 -6.92 -6.63
N VAL A 115 19.93 -6.43 -7.55
CA VAL A 115 20.04 -6.71 -8.99
C VAL A 115 21.40 -6.29 -9.54
N LYS A 116 21.82 -5.04 -9.30
CA LYS A 116 23.09 -4.51 -9.83
C LYS A 116 24.32 -5.33 -9.35
N PRO A 117 24.52 -5.59 -8.05
CA PRO A 117 25.63 -6.43 -7.58
C PRO A 117 25.62 -7.87 -8.12
N LEU A 118 24.44 -8.48 -8.29
CA LEU A 118 24.33 -9.82 -8.87
C LEU A 118 24.67 -9.80 -10.36
N LYS A 119 24.22 -8.78 -11.10
CA LYS A 119 24.59 -8.56 -12.49
C LYS A 119 26.10 -8.37 -12.65
N GLU A 120 26.73 -7.56 -11.81
CA GLU A 120 28.19 -7.39 -11.79
C GLU A 120 28.95 -8.70 -11.47
N LEU A 121 28.37 -9.60 -10.67
CA LEU A 121 28.94 -10.94 -10.43
C LEU A 121 28.84 -11.83 -11.68
N VAL A 122 27.68 -11.85 -12.32
CA VAL A 122 27.42 -12.59 -13.56
C VAL A 122 28.35 -12.12 -14.68
N GLU A 123 28.47 -10.81 -14.88
CA GLU A 123 29.36 -10.21 -15.88
C GLU A 123 30.82 -10.58 -15.62
N ARG A 124 31.27 -10.55 -14.36
CA ARG A 124 32.63 -11.00 -14.01
C ARG A 124 32.86 -12.48 -14.32
N LEU A 125 31.87 -13.34 -14.11
CA LEU A 125 31.98 -14.76 -14.45
C LEU A 125 32.12 -14.98 -15.95
N HIS A 126 31.32 -14.29 -16.76
CA HIS A 126 31.38 -14.38 -18.22
C HIS A 126 32.69 -13.82 -18.78
N ASN A 127 33.23 -12.77 -18.19
CA ASN A 127 34.44 -12.07 -18.68
C ASN A 127 35.76 -12.54 -18.05
N ALA A 128 35.74 -13.50 -17.12
CA ALA A 128 36.94 -13.94 -16.43
C ALA A 128 37.83 -14.86 -17.31
N HIS A 129 39.14 -14.66 -17.29
CA HIS A 129 40.10 -15.45 -18.08
C HIS A 129 41.09 -16.23 -17.20
N VAL A 130 40.64 -16.66 -16.02
CA VAL A 130 41.47 -17.40 -15.06
C VAL A 130 41.60 -18.86 -15.46
N ALA A 131 42.79 -19.43 -15.37
CA ALA A 131 43.02 -20.86 -15.63
C ALA A 131 42.07 -21.75 -14.79
N GLY A 132 41.44 -22.74 -15.43
CA GLY A 132 40.52 -23.68 -14.78
C GLY A 132 39.09 -23.15 -14.58
N ILE A 133 38.78 -21.92 -15.01
CA ILE A 133 37.45 -21.34 -14.83
C ILE A 133 36.38 -21.92 -15.76
N ASP A 134 36.75 -22.52 -16.89
CA ASP A 134 35.78 -22.95 -17.91
C ASP A 134 34.79 -23.99 -17.38
N ALA A 135 35.28 -24.98 -16.63
CA ALA A 135 34.44 -25.99 -15.99
C ALA A 135 33.52 -25.38 -14.93
N TYR A 136 34.02 -24.39 -14.17
CA TYR A 136 33.22 -23.65 -13.19
C TYR A 136 32.13 -22.83 -13.89
N ARG A 137 32.49 -22.08 -14.94
CA ARG A 137 31.58 -21.25 -15.73
C ARG A 137 30.46 -22.10 -16.34
N ALA A 138 30.78 -23.22 -16.97
CA ALA A 138 29.80 -24.09 -17.61
C ALA A 138 28.68 -24.54 -16.65
N VAL A 139 28.99 -24.73 -15.37
CA VAL A 139 28.02 -25.14 -14.34
C VAL A 139 27.30 -23.96 -13.70
N TRP A 140 28.01 -22.87 -13.41
CA TRP A 140 27.50 -21.80 -12.54
C TRP A 140 26.95 -20.59 -13.29
N ALA A 141 27.42 -20.30 -14.50
CA ALA A 141 26.87 -19.22 -15.32
C ALA A 141 25.35 -19.38 -15.53
N PRO A 142 24.84 -20.52 -16.05
CA PRO A 142 23.40 -20.66 -16.28
C PRO A 142 22.57 -20.54 -14.98
N LYS A 143 23.10 -20.97 -13.84
CA LYS A 143 22.41 -20.88 -12.54
C LYS A 143 22.35 -19.43 -12.03
N LEU A 144 23.45 -18.69 -12.16
CA LEU A 144 23.51 -17.29 -11.75
C LEU A 144 22.70 -16.39 -12.70
N ASP A 145 22.73 -16.67 -14.01
CA ASP A 145 21.91 -16.01 -15.03
C ASP A 145 20.41 -16.22 -14.73
N ALA A 146 20.00 -17.47 -14.48
CA ALA A 146 18.62 -17.78 -14.12
C ALA A 146 18.18 -17.10 -12.81
N ALA A 147 19.06 -17.05 -11.80
CA ALA A 147 18.79 -16.36 -10.54
C ALA A 147 18.65 -14.84 -10.73
N LEU A 148 19.50 -14.24 -11.57
CA LEU A 148 19.41 -12.82 -11.92
C LEU A 148 18.11 -12.52 -12.66
N ALA A 149 17.79 -13.27 -13.71
CA ALA A 149 16.56 -13.09 -14.48
C ALA A 149 15.30 -13.23 -13.60
N THR A 150 15.28 -14.22 -12.70
CA THR A 150 14.18 -14.40 -11.74
C THR A 150 14.05 -13.21 -10.78
N LEU A 151 15.18 -12.71 -10.27
CA LEU A 151 15.18 -11.57 -9.37
C LEU A 151 14.72 -10.28 -10.07
N GLU A 152 15.18 -10.02 -11.29
CA GLU A 152 14.76 -8.88 -12.11
C GLU A 152 13.24 -8.94 -12.38
N ALA A 153 12.76 -10.08 -12.89
CA ALA A 153 11.34 -10.26 -13.20
C ALA A 153 10.44 -10.05 -11.96
N THR A 154 10.86 -10.56 -10.79
CA THR A 154 10.07 -10.38 -9.55
C THR A 154 10.16 -8.97 -8.97
N VAL A 155 11.28 -8.27 -9.14
CA VAL A 155 11.41 -6.85 -8.77
C VAL A 155 10.47 -6.01 -9.65
N ASP A 156 10.47 -6.24 -10.95
CA ASP A 156 9.65 -5.49 -11.91
C ASP A 156 8.16 -5.78 -11.70
N ALA A 157 7.78 -7.06 -11.55
CA ALA A 157 6.40 -7.44 -11.25
C ALA A 157 5.88 -6.79 -9.97
N HIS A 158 6.70 -6.74 -8.91
CA HIS A 158 6.32 -6.09 -7.66
C HIS A 158 6.22 -4.56 -7.82
N GLY A 159 7.15 -3.94 -8.56
CA GLY A 159 7.09 -2.51 -8.87
C GLY A 159 5.83 -2.12 -9.63
N THR A 160 5.45 -2.90 -10.64
CA THR A 160 4.23 -2.68 -11.44
C THR A 160 2.97 -2.86 -10.60
N ALA A 161 2.89 -3.91 -9.78
CA ALA A 161 1.74 -4.13 -8.90
C ALA A 161 1.55 -3.00 -7.89
N LEU A 162 2.65 -2.52 -7.29
CA LEU A 162 2.61 -1.41 -6.34
C LEU A 162 2.19 -0.11 -7.02
N ALA A 163 2.76 0.20 -8.20
CA ALA A 163 2.40 1.40 -8.95
C ALA A 163 0.91 1.42 -9.33
N ALA A 164 0.35 0.29 -9.78
CA ALA A 164 -1.07 0.17 -10.11
C ALA A 164 -1.97 0.36 -8.89
N HIS A 165 -1.59 -0.21 -7.73
CA HIS A 165 -2.32 0.01 -6.49
C HIS A 165 -2.28 1.48 -6.04
N ASP A 166 -1.11 2.13 -6.13
CA ASP A 166 -0.94 3.53 -5.73
C ASP A 166 -1.71 4.48 -6.66
N GLU A 167 -1.68 4.24 -7.97
CA GLU A 167 -2.50 4.97 -8.95
C GLU A 167 -3.99 4.84 -8.62
N ALA A 168 -4.46 3.62 -8.34
CA ALA A 168 -5.85 3.40 -7.96
C ALA A 168 -6.22 4.14 -6.67
N PHE A 169 -5.31 4.21 -5.70
CA PHE A 169 -5.51 4.99 -4.48
C PHE A 169 -5.57 6.50 -4.74
N GLN A 170 -4.74 7.05 -5.63
CA GLN A 170 -4.80 8.47 -5.98
C GLN A 170 -6.12 8.85 -6.65
N VAL A 171 -6.61 8.01 -7.56
CA VAL A 171 -7.93 8.19 -8.19
C VAL A 171 -9.04 8.13 -7.14
N GLU A 172 -8.95 7.21 -6.17
CA GLU A 172 -9.91 7.14 -5.06
C GLU A 172 -9.90 8.41 -4.23
N LEU A 173 -8.73 8.99 -3.92
CA LEU A 173 -8.64 10.26 -3.20
C LEU A 173 -9.32 11.41 -3.96
N ALA A 174 -9.08 11.50 -5.26
CA ALA A 174 -9.75 12.51 -6.10
C ALA A 174 -11.28 12.32 -6.10
N LEU A 175 -11.77 11.07 -6.12
CA LEU A 175 -13.21 10.78 -6.02
C LEU A 175 -13.78 11.10 -4.63
N ARG A 176 -13.00 10.98 -3.55
CA ARG A 176 -13.42 11.42 -2.21
C ARG A 176 -13.59 12.94 -2.17
N ASP A 177 -12.69 13.69 -2.80
CA ASP A 177 -12.81 15.15 -2.87
C ASP A 177 -14.02 15.55 -3.74
N ALA A 178 -14.18 14.94 -4.91
CA ALA A 178 -15.36 15.16 -5.76
C ALA A 178 -16.68 14.80 -5.04
N HIS A 179 -16.71 13.70 -4.26
CA HIS A 179 -17.87 13.36 -3.45
C HIS A 179 -18.16 14.43 -2.39
N HIS A 180 -17.14 15.04 -1.79
CA HIS A 180 -17.33 16.13 -0.83
C HIS A 180 -17.98 17.33 -1.51
N ASP A 181 -17.48 17.73 -2.68
CA ASP A 181 -18.00 18.88 -3.43
C ASP A 181 -19.45 18.67 -3.88
N VAL A 182 -19.80 17.45 -4.31
CA VAL A 182 -21.19 17.12 -4.65
C VAL A 182 -22.09 17.21 -3.42
N VAL A 183 -21.66 16.72 -2.25
CA VAL A 183 -22.44 16.84 -1.01
C VAL A 183 -22.67 18.31 -0.65
N ASP A 184 -21.65 19.16 -0.75
CA ASP A 184 -21.76 20.61 -0.49
C ASP A 184 -22.73 21.29 -1.46
N LYS A 185 -22.69 20.92 -2.75
CA LYS A 185 -23.65 21.39 -3.75
C LYS A 185 -25.07 20.96 -3.41
N VAL A 186 -25.28 19.70 -3.02
CA VAL A 186 -26.58 19.16 -2.62
C VAL A 186 -27.14 19.87 -1.39
N ILE A 187 -26.29 20.22 -0.41
CA ILE A 187 -26.68 21.06 0.72
C ILE A 187 -27.31 22.38 0.25
N GLY A 188 -26.72 23.02 -0.77
CA GLY A 188 -27.28 24.22 -1.39
C GLY A 188 -28.64 23.99 -2.05
N ILE A 189 -28.78 22.90 -2.81
CA ILE A 189 -30.04 22.53 -3.49
C ILE A 189 -31.15 22.27 -2.47
N VAL A 190 -30.88 21.50 -1.42
CA VAL A 190 -31.85 21.18 -0.37
C VAL A 190 -32.31 22.45 0.37
N ARG A 191 -31.40 23.38 0.67
CA ARG A 191 -31.75 24.68 1.28
C ARG A 191 -32.65 25.53 0.38
N ALA A 192 -32.43 25.48 -0.94
CA ALA A 192 -33.23 26.22 -1.90
C ALA A 192 -34.62 25.59 -2.11
N ALA A 193 -34.71 24.25 -2.12
CA ALA A 193 -35.95 23.52 -2.29
C ALA A 193 -36.88 23.62 -1.07
N PHE A 194 -36.32 23.63 0.14
CA PHE A 194 -37.09 23.66 1.40
C PHE A 194 -36.75 24.88 2.25
N PRO A 195 -37.06 26.12 1.81
CA PRO A 195 -36.73 27.31 2.56
C PRO A 195 -37.48 27.33 3.90
N ARG A 196 -36.76 27.64 5.00
CA ARG A 196 -37.27 27.75 6.38
C ARG A 196 -37.71 26.45 7.07
N ASP A 197 -37.69 25.31 6.39
CA ASP A 197 -37.98 24.01 7.00
C ASP A 197 -36.68 23.33 7.47
N ARG A 198 -36.19 23.73 8.63
CA ARG A 198 -34.91 23.20 9.17
C ARG A 198 -34.99 21.74 9.58
N ASP A 199 -36.14 21.30 10.08
CA ASP A 199 -36.32 19.94 10.57
C ASP A 199 -36.25 18.96 9.39
N LEU A 200 -36.93 19.29 8.29
CA LEU A 200 -36.86 18.51 7.05
C LEU A 200 -35.44 18.49 6.47
N GLN A 201 -34.78 19.66 6.43
CA GLN A 201 -33.39 19.75 5.98
C GLN A 201 -32.48 18.85 6.80
N ASP A 202 -32.63 18.80 8.13
CA ASP A 202 -31.75 18.01 8.99
C ASP A 202 -32.01 16.51 8.93
N VAL A 203 -33.25 16.09 8.62
CA VAL A 203 -33.61 14.67 8.39
C VAL A 203 -32.98 14.14 7.10
N LEU A 204 -32.87 14.97 6.05
CA LEU A 204 -32.31 14.58 4.75
C LEU A 204 -30.82 14.21 4.81
N PHE A 205 -30.05 14.74 5.75
CA PHE A 205 -28.60 14.47 5.85
C PHE A 205 -28.32 13.40 6.92
N PRO A 206 -27.70 12.27 6.55
CA PRO A 206 -27.40 11.17 7.48
C PRO A 206 -26.53 11.55 8.69
N ILE A 207 -26.65 10.77 9.77
CA ILE A 207 -25.73 10.87 10.93
C ILE A 207 -24.52 9.99 10.66
N VAL A 208 -23.34 10.61 10.53
CA VAL A 208 -22.09 9.83 10.51
C VAL A 208 -21.81 9.36 11.94
N GLU A 209 -21.91 8.06 12.22
CA GLU A 209 -21.75 7.47 13.57
C GLU A 209 -20.42 7.81 14.27
N VAL A 210 -19.38 8.14 13.50
CA VAL A 210 -18.09 8.61 14.02
C VAL A 210 -18.25 9.88 14.88
N SER A 211 -19.30 10.68 14.62
CA SER A 211 -19.66 11.86 15.43
C SER A 211 -20.36 11.48 16.74
N ARG A 212 -21.17 10.42 16.74
CA ARG A 212 -21.92 9.93 17.92
C ARG A 212 -20.98 9.44 19.03
N ARG A 213 -19.86 8.81 18.65
CA ARG A 213 -18.85 8.34 19.61
C ARG A 213 -18.08 9.47 20.31
N ARG A 214 -18.00 10.67 19.70
CA ARG A 214 -17.40 11.86 20.32
C ARG A 214 -18.40 12.66 21.14
N GLU A 215 -19.65 12.80 20.68
CA GLU A 215 -20.70 13.50 21.42
C GLU A 215 -21.07 12.78 22.73
N ASN A 216 -21.05 11.44 22.74
CA ASN A 216 -21.22 10.68 23.98
C ASN A 216 -20.00 10.71 24.92
N ALA A 217 -18.82 11.12 24.43
CA ALA A 217 -17.61 11.25 25.23
C ALA A 217 -17.48 12.65 25.87
N SER A 218 -18.25 13.64 25.40
CA SER A 218 -18.26 15.01 25.95
C SER A 218 -19.30 15.23 27.04
N THR A 219 -20.08 14.22 27.41
CA THR A 219 -21.19 14.32 28.38
C THR A 219 -20.88 13.61 29.72
N ASP A 220 -19.63 13.20 29.94
CA ASP A 220 -19.20 12.45 31.14
C ASP A 220 -18.19 13.24 32.01
N GLU A 221 -18.20 14.57 31.93
CA GLU A 221 -17.44 15.46 32.84
C GLU A 221 -18.38 16.38 33.63
N SER A 222 -18.91 15.85 34.73
CA SER A 222 -19.51 16.59 35.85
C SER A 222 -19.65 15.58 37.01
N GLU A 223 -18.98 15.66 38.17
CA GLU A 223 -18.48 16.79 38.96
C GLU A 223 -17.30 16.36 39.89
N PRO A 224 -16.56 17.34 40.46
CA PRO A 224 -15.48 17.12 41.42
C PRO A 224 -15.98 17.23 42.88
N GLU A 225 -15.43 16.45 43.81
CA GLU A 225 -15.30 16.90 45.21
C GLU A 225 -13.93 16.56 45.82
N PRO A 226 -13.23 17.56 46.40
CA PRO A 226 -11.95 17.38 47.07
C PRO A 226 -12.15 17.28 48.59
N THR A 227 -11.83 16.14 49.19
CA THR A 227 -11.70 16.08 50.66
C THR A 227 -10.22 16.12 51.06
N ARG A 228 -9.75 17.33 51.40
CA ARG A 228 -8.58 17.54 52.25
C ARG A 228 -8.95 17.19 53.68
N VAL A 229 -8.20 16.31 54.36
CA VAL A 229 -7.77 16.51 55.77
C VAL A 229 -6.47 15.71 56.03
N ALA A 230 -5.36 16.43 56.28
CA ALA A 230 -4.14 15.94 56.94
C ALA A 230 -4.30 16.08 58.48
N PRO A 231 -3.41 15.63 59.40
CA PRO A 231 -2.03 15.19 59.22
C PRO A 231 -1.54 13.99 60.10
N VAL A 232 -0.26 13.65 59.89
CA VAL A 232 0.65 12.71 60.59
C VAL A 232 0.68 12.90 62.13
N PRO A 233 1.10 11.90 62.94
CA PRO A 233 2.51 11.95 63.38
C PRO A 233 3.22 10.59 63.67
N ARG A 234 4.51 10.59 63.31
CA ARG A 234 5.68 9.81 63.78
C ARG A 234 5.70 8.29 63.62
#